data_AF-A0A7H1AZ89-F1
#
_entry.id   AF-A0A7H1AZ89-F1
#
_cell.length_a   1.000
_cell.length_b   1.000
_cell.length_c   1.000
_cell.angle_alpha   90.00
_cell.angle_beta   90.00
_cell.angle_gamma   90.00
#
_symmetry.space_group_name_H-M   'P 1'
#
loop_
_entity.id
_entity.type
_entity.pdbx_description
1 polymer ?
#
loop_
_entity_poly.entity_id
_entity_poly.type
_entity_poly.pdbx_seq_one_letter_code
_entity_poly.pdbx_strand_id
1 'polypeptide(L)'
;MKKNVKNKNIYNAIEKIKWLFASLCFILIYSINYYLYEIQFFIRILIIFFLIILSTSIILSTKIGKYMLLYISTTKNEIRKITWPQYKETLYTACIIIIVTILISLLLWGLDNIIFHLIAFIVSLRF
;
A
#
# COMPACT_ATOMS: atom_id res chain seq x y z
N MET A 1 -38.37 16.44 14.95
CA MET A 1 -37.37 16.62 13.88
C MET A 1 -36.37 17.78 14.09
N LYS A 2 -36.78 19.01 14.46
CA LYS A 2 -35.87 20.18 14.59
C LYS A 2 -34.67 20.01 15.56
N LYS A 3 -34.80 19.22 16.64
CA LYS A 3 -33.74 19.02 17.65
C LYS A 3 -32.50 18.28 17.07
N ASN A 4 -32.71 17.29 16.20
CA ASN A 4 -31.62 16.52 15.58
C ASN A 4 -30.84 17.36 14.56
N VAL A 5 -31.53 18.24 13.83
CA VAL A 5 -30.92 19.18 12.88
C VAL A 5 -30.03 20.19 13.62
N LYS A 6 -30.50 20.72 14.77
CA LYS A 6 -29.73 21.67 15.59
C LYS A 6 -28.46 21.03 16.15
N ASN A 7 -28.54 19.79 16.66
CA ASN A 7 -27.36 19.05 17.14
C ASN A 7 -26.35 18.80 16.01
N LYS A 8 -26.81 18.34 14.83
CA LYS A 8 -25.93 18.12 13.67
C LYS A 8 -25.15 19.38 13.28
N ASN A 9 -25.81 20.54 13.28
CA ASN A 9 -25.16 21.81 12.95
C ASN A 9 -24.10 22.22 13.98
N ILE A 10 -24.35 22.01 15.27
CA ILE A 10 -23.37 22.27 16.34
C ILE A 10 -22.14 21.37 16.19
N TYR A 11 -22.33 20.06 15.97
CA TYR A 11 -21.22 19.13 15.75
C TYR A 11 -20.39 19.46 14.50
N ASN A 12 -21.02 19.97 13.44
CA ASN A 12 -20.33 20.38 12.22
C ASN A 12 -19.55 21.69 12.43
N ALA A 13 -20.08 22.63 13.22
CA ALA A 13 -19.38 23.87 13.56
C ALA A 13 -18.13 23.58 14.40
N ILE A 14 -18.23 22.72 15.42
CA ILE A 14 -17.09 22.31 16.26
C ILE A 14 -16.00 21.64 15.40
N GLU A 15 -16.39 20.83 14.43
CA GLU A 15 -15.44 20.16 13.54
C GLU A 15 -14.75 21.15 12.58
N LYS A 16 -15.49 22.11 12.02
CA LYS A 16 -14.89 23.21 11.22
C LYS A 16 -13.88 24.01 12.02
N ILE A 17 -14.17 24.31 13.30
CA ILE A 17 -13.25 25.03 14.19
C ILE A 17 -11.96 24.23 14.40
N LYS A 18 -12.05 22.92 14.66
CA LYS A 18 -10.86 22.05 14.81
C LYS A 18 -10.00 22.02 13.54
N TRP A 19 -10.63 21.96 12.37
CA TRP A 19 -9.92 22.01 11.09
C TRP A 19 -9.25 23.37 10.83
N LEU A 20 -9.92 24.48 11.17
CA LEU A 20 -9.34 25.81 11.12
C LEU A 20 -8.10 25.93 12.01
N PHE A 21 -8.17 25.42 13.23
CA PHE A 21 -7.05 25.45 14.18
C PHE A 21 -5.87 24.59 13.69
N ALA A 22 -6.15 23.40 13.13
CA ALA A 22 -5.12 22.56 12.53
C ALA A 22 -4.41 23.24 11.34
N SER A 23 -5.18 23.89 10.45
CA SER A 23 -4.64 24.68 9.34
C SER A 23 -3.75 25.82 9.84
N LEU A 24 -4.19 26.56 10.86
CA LEU A 24 -3.42 27.64 11.47
C LEU A 24 -2.08 27.12 12.03
N CYS A 25 -2.07 25.98 12.71
CA CYS A 25 -0.84 25.34 13.19
C CYS A 25 0.12 24.99 12.05
N PHE A 26 -0.37 24.54 10.89
CA PHE A 26 0.47 24.28 9.72
C PHE A 26 1.10 25.55 9.14
N ILE A 27 0.31 26.63 9.03
CA ILE A 27 0.84 27.95 8.63
C ILE A 27 1.91 28.41 9.62
N LEU A 28 1.69 28.24 10.93
CA LEU A 28 2.66 28.59 11.97
C LEU A 28 3.97 27.83 11.81
N ILE A 29 3.91 26.52 11.56
CA ILE A 29 5.11 25.69 11.32
C ILE A 29 5.93 26.24 10.14
N TYR A 30 5.27 26.59 9.03
CA TYR A 30 5.92 27.17 7.86
C TYR A 30 6.57 28.53 8.18
N SER A 31 5.82 29.43 8.83
CA SER A 31 6.32 30.75 9.23
C SER A 31 7.51 30.66 10.20
N ILE A 32 7.45 29.76 11.18
CA ILE A 32 8.54 29.50 12.14
C ILE A 32 9.79 28.99 11.42
N ASN A 33 9.64 28.13 10.42
CA ASN A 33 10.75 27.64 9.63
C ASN A 33 11.43 28.77 8.83
N TYR A 34 10.65 29.69 8.28
CA TYR A 34 11.15 30.84 7.52
C TYR A 34 11.86 31.88 8.41
N TYR A 35 11.23 32.30 9.51
CA TYR A 35 11.76 33.38 10.37
C TYR A 35 12.93 32.94 11.25
N LEU A 36 12.97 31.68 11.70
CA LEU A 36 14.03 31.17 12.57
C LEU A 36 15.16 30.49 11.78
N TYR A 37 15.47 30.98 10.57
CA TYR A 37 16.51 30.38 9.73
C TYR A 37 17.91 30.52 10.34
N GLU A 38 18.20 31.65 11.01
CA GLU A 38 19.52 32.01 11.51
C GLU A 38 19.85 31.44 12.92
N ILE A 39 18.89 30.81 13.58
CA ILE A 39 19.07 30.25 14.93
C ILE A 39 19.66 28.84 14.88
N GLN A 40 20.28 28.40 15.99
CA GLN A 40 20.79 27.04 16.18
C GLN A 40 19.78 25.96 15.74
N PHE A 41 20.26 25.03 14.91
CA PHE A 41 19.48 23.97 14.28
C PHE A 41 18.65 23.13 15.27
N PHE A 42 19.22 22.80 16.43
CA PHE A 42 18.56 21.95 17.44
C PHE A 42 17.29 22.57 18.03
N ILE A 43 17.33 23.86 18.38
CA ILE A 43 16.20 24.56 19.00
C ILE A 43 15.01 24.63 18.01
N ARG A 44 15.30 24.90 16.73
CA ARG A 44 14.31 24.95 15.67
C ARG A 44 13.56 23.62 15.52
N ILE A 45 14.30 22.51 15.49
CA ILE A 45 13.70 21.17 15.35
C ILE A 45 12.79 20.84 16.53
N LEU A 46 13.18 21.22 17.74
CA LEU A 46 12.41 20.92 18.95
C LEU A 46 11.06 21.66 18.95
N ILE A 47 11.07 22.93 18.55
CA ILE A 47 9.85 23.75 18.40
C ILE A 47 8.93 23.17 17.31
N ILE A 48 9.46 22.89 16.12
CA ILE A 48 8.67 22.36 15.00
C ILE A 48 8.07 20.99 15.37
N PHE A 49 8.85 20.13 16.01
CA PHE A 49 8.40 18.82 16.46
C PHE A 49 7.22 18.93 17.44
N PHE A 50 7.30 19.86 18.40
CA PHE A 50 6.21 20.10 19.35
C PHE A 50 4.93 20.59 18.66
N LEU A 51 5.03 21.50 17.68
CA LEU A 51 3.87 21.95 16.90
C LEU A 51 3.25 20.83 16.05
N ILE A 52 4.08 19.95 15.47
CA ILE A 52 3.61 18.80 14.69
C ILE A 52 2.81 17.84 15.57
N ILE A 53 3.29 17.55 16.78
CA ILE A 53 2.58 16.71 17.74
C ILE A 53 1.23 17.32 18.13
N LEU A 54 1.19 18.62 18.43
CA LEU A 54 -0.05 19.32 18.72
C LEU A 54 -1.05 19.23 17.55
N SER A 55 -0.60 19.53 16.34
CA SER A 55 -1.43 19.49 15.13
C SER A 55 -1.98 18.10 14.87
N THR A 56 -1.13 17.07 14.92
CA THR A 56 -1.54 15.68 14.70
C THR A 56 -2.51 15.18 15.78
N SER A 57 -2.32 15.52 17.05
CA SER A 57 -3.29 15.20 18.13
C SER A 57 -4.67 15.82 17.89
N ILE A 58 -4.72 17.05 17.38
CA ILE A 58 -5.99 17.73 17.04
C ILE A 58 -6.68 17.04 15.87
N ILE A 59 -5.92 16.69 14.82
CA ILE A 59 -6.42 15.97 13.64
C ILE A 59 -6.96 14.59 14.02
N LEU A 60 -6.25 13.84 14.85
CA LEU A 60 -6.71 12.53 15.36
C LEU A 60 -8.02 12.65 16.16
N SER A 61 -8.24 13.79 16.82
CA SER A 61 -9.45 14.08 17.59
C SER A 61 -10.65 14.52 16.74
N THR A 62 -10.50 14.70 15.42
CA THR A 62 -11.60 14.98 14.48
C THR A 62 -12.42 13.73 14.14
N LYS A 63 -13.61 13.86 13.52
CA LYS A 63 -14.40 12.67 13.17
C LYS A 63 -13.64 11.81 12.16
N ILE A 64 -13.05 12.45 11.12
CA ILE A 64 -12.18 11.76 10.15
C ILE A 64 -11.06 10.98 10.85
N GLY A 65 -10.37 11.60 11.81
CA GLY A 65 -9.27 10.96 12.55
C GLY A 65 -9.72 9.72 13.32
N LYS A 66 -10.85 9.80 14.02
CA LYS A 66 -11.43 8.66 14.74
C LYS A 66 -11.89 7.54 13.80
N TYR A 67 -12.49 7.88 12.66
CA TYR A 67 -12.86 6.89 11.65
C TYR A 67 -11.64 6.17 11.07
N MET A 68 -10.54 6.88 10.79
CA MET A 68 -9.30 6.26 10.35
C MET A 68 -8.72 5.29 11.39
N LEU A 69 -8.72 5.67 12.68
CA LEU A 69 -8.24 4.78 13.76
C LEU A 69 -9.08 3.51 13.88
N LEU A 70 -10.40 3.63 13.78
CA LEU A 70 -11.32 2.49 13.74
C LEU A 70 -11.10 1.64 12.49
N TYR A 71 -10.87 2.27 11.34
CA TYR A 71 -10.59 1.56 10.10
C TYR A 71 -9.32 0.71 10.20
N ILE A 72 -8.24 1.26 10.75
CA ILE A 72 -6.99 0.54 10.97
C ILE A 72 -7.19 -0.68 11.87
N SER A 73 -7.99 -0.56 12.94
CA SER A 73 -8.27 -1.69 13.82
C SER A 73 -9.13 -2.76 13.14
N THR A 74 -10.11 -2.36 12.31
CA THR A 74 -10.91 -3.31 11.52
C THR A 74 -10.09 -4.00 10.43
N THR A 75 -9.23 -3.27 9.72
CA THR A 75 -8.37 -3.84 8.67
C THR A 75 -7.38 -4.86 9.22
N LYS A 76 -6.84 -4.66 10.44
CA LYS A 76 -6.00 -5.67 11.10
C LYS A 76 -6.72 -6.99 11.33
N ASN A 77 -8.01 -6.94 11.65
CA ASN A 77 -8.82 -8.15 11.80
C ASN A 77 -9.11 -8.83 10.46
N GLU A 78 -9.19 -8.07 9.35
CA GLU A 78 -9.37 -8.62 8.00
C GLU A 78 -8.09 -9.23 7.45
N ILE A 79 -6.93 -8.61 7.69
CA ILE A 79 -5.62 -9.16 7.28
C ILE A 79 -5.40 -10.54 7.91
N ARG A 80 -5.90 -10.78 9.12
CA ARG A 80 -5.84 -12.10 9.78
C ARG A 80 -6.71 -13.17 9.10
N LYS A 81 -7.68 -12.78 8.28
CA LYS A 81 -8.50 -13.71 7.47
C LYS A 81 -7.81 -14.09 6.16
N ILE A 82 -6.68 -13.44 5.83
CA ILE A 82 -5.87 -13.83 4.69
C ILE A 82 -5.20 -15.15 5.07
N THR A 83 -5.79 -16.24 4.61
CA THR A 83 -5.17 -17.56 4.59
C THR A 83 -4.03 -17.50 3.58
N TRP A 84 -2.85 -17.04 4.04
CA TRP A 84 -1.67 -17.07 3.21
C TRP A 84 -1.46 -18.50 2.70
N PRO A 85 -1.18 -18.65 1.39
CA PRO A 85 -1.13 -19.96 0.75
C PRO A 85 -0.12 -20.85 1.48
N GLN A 86 -0.53 -22.07 1.79
CA GLN A 86 0.33 -23.03 2.46
C GLN A 86 1.38 -23.54 1.47
N TYR A 87 2.66 -23.58 1.87
CA TYR A 87 3.79 -23.99 1.01
C TYR A 87 3.58 -25.33 0.29
N LYS A 88 2.78 -26.23 0.88
CA LYS A 88 2.47 -27.53 0.27
C LYS A 88 1.63 -27.36 -1.00
N GLU A 89 0.61 -26.51 -0.97
CA GLU A 89 -0.33 -26.31 -2.10
C GLU A 89 0.36 -25.67 -3.30
N THR A 90 1.25 -24.70 -3.06
CA THR A 90 2.03 -24.05 -4.12
C THR A 90 3.07 -25.00 -4.74
N LEU A 91 3.65 -25.90 -3.95
CA LEU A 91 4.59 -26.91 -4.45
C LEU A 91 3.90 -27.99 -5.28
N TYR A 92 2.70 -28.43 -4.89
CA TYR A 92 1.94 -29.41 -5.68
C TYR A 92 1.64 -28.87 -7.09
N THR A 93 1.15 -27.63 -7.19
CA THR A 93 0.86 -27.02 -8.50
C THR A 93 2.11 -26.74 -9.32
N ALA A 94 3.20 -26.24 -8.71
CA ALA A 94 4.47 -26.04 -9.39
C ALA A 94 5.07 -27.36 -9.91
N CYS A 95 5.03 -28.42 -9.10
CA CYS A 95 5.51 -29.75 -9.50
C CYS A 95 4.72 -30.30 -10.69
N ILE A 96 3.39 -30.18 -10.68
CA ILE A 96 2.53 -30.56 -11.81
C ILE A 96 2.95 -29.80 -13.08
N ILE A 97 3.14 -28.48 -12.99
CA ILE A 97 3.57 -27.66 -14.14
C ILE A 97 4.95 -28.10 -14.65
N ILE A 98 5.91 -28.38 -13.76
CA ILE A 98 7.24 -28.85 -14.13
C ILE A 98 7.15 -30.18 -14.90
N ILE A 99 6.37 -31.13 -14.39
CA ILE A 99 6.18 -32.44 -15.03
C ILE A 99 5.58 -32.27 -16.43
N VAL A 100 4.51 -31.47 -16.56
CA VAL A 100 3.85 -31.22 -17.85
C VAL A 100 4.81 -30.53 -18.83
N THR A 101 5.58 -29.55 -18.36
CA THR A 101 6.55 -28.81 -19.19
C THR A 101 7.67 -29.71 -19.70
N ILE A 102 8.22 -30.57 -18.85
CA ILE A 102 9.23 -31.57 -19.24
C ILE A 102 8.68 -32.52 -20.29
N LEU A 103 7.45 -33.01 -20.09
CA LEU A 103 6.80 -33.93 -21.03
C LEU A 103 6.60 -33.30 -22.41
N ILE A 104 6.11 -32.06 -22.45
CA ILE A 104 5.94 -31.32 -23.71
C ILE A 104 7.30 -31.04 -24.37
N SER A 105 8.30 -30.60 -23.60
CA SER A 105 9.64 -30.35 -24.12
C SER A 105 10.28 -31.60 -24.70
N LEU A 106 10.09 -32.76 -24.06
CA LEU A 106 10.62 -34.04 -24.54
C LEU A 106 9.92 -34.49 -25.84
N LEU A 107 8.60 -34.32 -25.91
CA LEU A 107 7.81 -34.64 -27.10
C LEU A 107 8.23 -33.77 -28.29
N LEU A 108 8.33 -32.45 -28.11
CA LEU A 108 8.77 -31.54 -29.17
C LEU A 108 10.20 -31.89 -29.63
N TRP A 109 11.14 -32.04 -28.69
CA TRP A 109 12.52 -32.39 -29.03
C TRP A 109 12.63 -33.70 -29.82
N GLY A 110 11.89 -34.74 -29.44
CA GLY A 110 11.87 -36.00 -30.16
C GLY A 110 11.33 -35.86 -31.59
N LEU A 111 10.26 -35.09 -31.76
CA LEU A 111 9.61 -34.85 -33.04
C LEU A 111 10.51 -33.98 -33.96
N ASP A 112 11.11 -32.92 -33.41
CA ASP A 112 12.05 -32.05 -34.14
C ASP A 112 13.27 -32.84 -34.63
N ASN A 113 13.83 -33.74 -33.81
CA ASN A 113 14.95 -34.60 -34.22
C ASN A 113 14.57 -35.56 -35.35
N ILE A 114 13.37 -36.15 -35.31
CA ILE A 114 12.90 -37.06 -36.37
C ILE A 114 12.76 -36.30 -37.68
N ILE A 115 12.14 -35.11 -37.64
CA ILE A 115 11.94 -34.26 -38.82
C ILE A 115 13.29 -33.83 -39.39
N PHE A 116 14.20 -33.35 -38.54
CA PHE A 116 15.53 -32.92 -38.96
C PHE A 116 16.31 -34.06 -39.63
N HIS A 117 16.29 -35.27 -39.06
CA HIS A 117 16.95 -36.42 -39.65
C HIS A 117 16.36 -36.80 -41.01
N LEU A 118 15.03 -36.77 -41.14
CA LEU A 118 14.32 -37.10 -42.38
C LEU A 118 14.63 -36.07 -43.48
N ILE A 119 14.64 -34.77 -43.13
CA ILE A 119 15.04 -33.70 -44.05
C ILE A 119 16.51 -33.86 -44.47
N ALA A 120 17.41 -34.12 -43.52
CA ALA A 120 18.83 -34.32 -43.80
C ALA A 120 19.06 -35.51 -44.75
N PHE A 121 18.34 -36.62 -44.55
CA PHE A 121 18.39 -37.79 -45.43
C PHE A 121 17.95 -37.47 -46.87
N ILE A 122 16.85 -36.71 -47.03
CA ILE A 122 16.40 -36.27 -48.36
C ILE A 122 17.43 -35.36 -49.03
N VAL A 123 18.02 -34.42 -48.29
CA VAL A 123 19.00 -33.47 -48.84
C VAL A 123 20.29 -34.19 -49.22
N SER A 124 20.77 -35.13 -48.40
CA SER A 124 21.98 -35.90 -48.69
C SER A 124 21.83 -36.83 -49.89
N LEU A 125 20.60 -37.24 -50.24
CA LEU A 125 20.34 -38.10 -51.40
C LEU A 125 20.36 -37.31 -52.72
N ARG A 126 20.26 -35.98 -52.66
CA ARG A 126 20.18 -35.09 -53.82
C ARG A 126 21.53 -34.47 -54.22
N PHE A 127 22.55 -34.63 -53.40
CA PHE A 127 23.96 -34.35 -53.73
C PHE A 127 24.71 -35.66 -53.93
#